data_AF-A0A953ZAL3-F1
#
_entry.id   AF-A0A953ZAL3-F1
#
_cell.length_a   1.000
_cell.length_b   1.000
_cell.length_c   1.000
_cell.angle_alpha   90.00
_cell.angle_beta   90.00
_cell.angle_gamma   90.00
#
_symmetry.space_group_name_H-M   'P 1'
#
loop_
_entity.id
_entity.type
_entity.pdbx_description
1 polymer ?
#
loop_
_entity_poly.entity_id
_entity_poly.type
_entity_poly.pdbx_seq_one_letter_code
_entity_poly.pdbx_strand_id
1 'polypeptide(L)'
;FPLFFANFRQYLPEPDGTIRTKHLVRIWPLLKYQKDPDGTVSLDMLSIFPFNDEKFDTTYGPFFKFFSVKAGPEETKVQALFRMFSYEEDPYHIDLSLAPLFDWHVVKQARDRLPDAYGPQPGDIEDFNILYGLLGYHHGPDDRYTKLFWGLKVRK
;
A
#
# COMPACT_ATOMS: atom_id res chain seq x y z
N PHE A 1 -6.34 25.11 19.86
CA PHE A 1 -6.27 24.40 18.57
C PHE A 1 -7.68 24.06 18.13
N PRO A 2 -8.18 24.57 16.98
CA PRO A 2 -9.54 24.25 16.55
C PRO A 2 -9.57 22.81 16.00
N LEU A 3 -10.20 21.90 16.74
CA LEU A 3 -10.60 20.59 16.21
C LEU A 3 -11.85 20.80 15.35
N PHE A 4 -11.79 20.40 14.09
CA PHE A 4 -12.92 20.51 13.16
C PHE A 4 -13.44 19.13 12.78
N PHE A 5 -14.75 18.98 12.87
CA PHE A 5 -15.46 17.74 12.53
C PHE A 5 -16.28 17.96 11.27
N ALA A 6 -16.06 17.10 10.28
CA ALA A 6 -16.77 17.14 9.00
C ALA A 6 -17.29 15.75 8.66
N ASN A 7 -18.55 15.66 8.24
CA ASN A 7 -19.16 14.44 7.74
C ASN A 7 -19.80 14.76 6.39
N PHE A 8 -19.21 14.24 5.31
CA PHE A 8 -19.69 14.42 3.95
C PHE A 8 -20.23 13.10 3.43
N ARG A 9 -21.41 13.15 2.83
CA ARG A 9 -22.02 12.04 2.09
C ARG A 9 -22.30 12.50 0.68
N GLN A 10 -21.77 11.79 -0.31
CA GLN A 10 -22.06 12.04 -1.71
C GLN A 10 -22.78 10.83 -2.28
N TYR A 11 -23.94 11.08 -2.87
CA TYR A 11 -24.74 10.07 -3.56
C TYR A 11 -24.36 10.09 -5.04
N LEU A 12 -23.88 8.97 -5.55
CA LEU A 12 -23.53 8.79 -6.96
C LEU A 12 -24.61 7.90 -7.60
N PRO A 13 -25.49 8.46 -8.45
CA PRO A 13 -26.46 7.66 -9.17
C PRO A 13 -25.76 6.86 -10.28
N GLU A 14 -25.92 5.54 -10.29
CA GLU A 14 -25.44 4.67 -11.37
C GLU A 14 -26.53 4.49 -12.46
N PRO A 15 -26.15 4.18 -13.72
CA PRO A 15 -27.09 4.00 -14.83
C PRO A 15 -28.11 2.87 -14.63
N ASP A 16 -27.85 1.96 -13.70
CA ASP A 16 -28.68 0.81 -13.33
C ASP A 16 -29.74 1.14 -12.27
N GLY A 17 -29.79 2.39 -11.80
CA GLY A 17 -30.71 2.85 -10.76
C GLY A 17 -30.25 2.56 -9.33
N THR A 18 -29.04 2.01 -9.13
CA THR A 18 -28.47 1.86 -7.79
C THR A 18 -27.86 3.19 -7.32
N ILE A 19 -28.01 3.49 -6.03
CA ILE A 19 -27.43 4.68 -5.41
C ILE A 19 -26.23 4.22 -4.59
N ARG A 20 -25.02 4.51 -5.06
CA ARG A 20 -23.82 4.28 -4.24
C ARG A 20 -23.50 5.51 -3.42
N THR A 21 -23.12 5.30 -2.17
CA THR A 21 -22.82 6.40 -1.24
C THR A 21 -21.34 6.42 -0.91
N LYS A 22 -20.68 7.54 -1.21
CA LYS A 22 -19.33 7.85 -0.74
C LYS A 22 -19.43 8.54 0.61
N HIS A 23 -18.78 7.98 1.63
CA HIS A 23 -18.78 8.51 2.99
C HIS A 23 -17.39 9.05 3.33
N LEU A 24 -17.33 10.28 3.84
CA LEU A 24 -16.08 10.88 4.32
C LEU A 24 -16.30 11.52 5.69
N VAL A 25 -15.54 11.05 6.68
CA VAL A 25 -15.50 11.57 8.04
C VAL A 25 -14.11 12.15 8.29
N ARG A 26 -14.04 13.40 8.76
CA ARG A 26 -12.78 14.08 9.06
C ARG A 26 -12.81 14.69 10.45
N ILE A 27 -11.75 14.42 11.21
CA ILE A 27 -11.43 15.04 12.49
C ILE A 27 -10.11 15.77 12.28
N TRP A 28 -10.16 17.02 11.84
CA TRP A 28 -8.95 17.77 11.50
C TRP A 28 -8.23 18.27 12.76
N PRO A 29 -6.88 18.22 12.82
CA PRO A 29 -5.91 17.70 11.83
C PRO A 29 -5.55 16.21 12.02
N LEU A 30 -6.33 15.47 12.83
CA LEU A 30 -5.94 14.18 13.37
C LEU A 30 -6.22 13.01 12.44
N LEU A 31 -7.44 12.93 11.89
CA LEU A 31 -7.96 11.74 11.24
C LEU A 31 -8.80 12.07 10.01
N LYS A 32 -8.63 11.30 8.93
CA LYS A 32 -9.52 11.26 7.78
C LYS A 32 -9.92 9.80 7.56
N TYR A 33 -11.22 9.53 7.54
CA TYR A 33 -11.79 8.24 7.19
C TYR A 33 -12.64 8.42 5.95
N GLN A 34 -12.44 7.58 4.94
CA GLN A 34 -13.21 7.61 3.71
C GLN A 34 -13.59 6.19 3.32
N LYS A 35 -14.85 6.01 2.93
CA LYS A 35 -15.38 4.78 2.37
C LYS A 35 -15.91 5.09 0.98
N ASP A 36 -15.26 4.48 0.00
CA ASP A 36 -15.57 4.59 -1.41
C ASP A 36 -16.65 3.56 -1.81
N PRO A 37 -17.36 3.80 -2.94
CA PRO A 37 -18.52 3.01 -3.33
C PRO A 37 -18.18 1.63 -3.93
N ASP A 38 -16.91 1.38 -4.22
CA ASP A 38 -16.32 0.08 -4.55
C ASP A 38 -16.09 -0.81 -3.31
N GLY A 39 -16.31 -0.27 -2.11
CA GLY A 39 -16.03 -0.95 -0.84
C GLY A 39 -14.65 -0.65 -0.28
N THR A 40 -13.83 0.14 -0.98
CA THR A 40 -12.51 0.56 -0.51
C THR A 40 -12.65 1.49 0.70
N VAL A 41 -11.93 1.17 1.75
CA VAL A 41 -11.88 1.95 2.99
C VAL A 41 -10.48 2.54 3.13
N SER A 42 -10.40 3.83 3.40
CA SER A 42 -9.15 4.53 3.71
C SER A 42 -9.22 5.23 5.05
N LEU A 43 -8.14 5.13 5.82
CA LEU A 43 -7.93 5.75 7.11
C LEU A 43 -6.56 6.42 7.12
N ASP A 44 -6.51 7.73 7.28
CA ASP A 44 -5.28 8.50 7.36
C ASP A 44 -5.17 9.20 8.71
N MET A 45 -4.00 9.09 9.35
CA MET A 45 -3.66 9.77 10.58
C MET A 45 -2.49 10.74 10.39
N LEU A 46 -2.70 11.92 10.99
CA LEU A 46 -2.20 13.23 10.60
C LEU A 46 -2.72 13.67 9.22
N SER A 47 -3.98 14.12 9.22
CA SER A 47 -4.63 14.82 8.11
C SER A 47 -4.50 16.34 8.30
N ILE A 48 -3.27 16.85 8.21
CA ILE A 48 -2.93 18.25 8.53
C ILE A 48 -3.60 19.25 7.58
N PHE A 49 -3.97 18.84 6.37
CA PHE A 49 -4.55 19.73 5.38
C PHE A 49 -6.09 19.71 5.40
N PRO A 50 -6.74 20.89 5.44
CA PRO A 50 -8.20 20.98 5.58
C PRO A 50 -8.96 20.78 4.26
N PHE A 51 -8.28 20.79 3.11
CA PHE A 51 -8.89 20.57 1.79
C PHE A 51 -8.91 19.08 1.42
N ASN A 52 -9.75 18.72 0.44
CA ASN A 52 -9.81 17.37 -0.12
C ASN A 52 -9.36 17.48 -1.58
N ASP A 53 -8.05 17.35 -1.80
CA ASP A 53 -7.41 17.40 -3.11
C ASP A 53 -6.60 16.12 -3.30
N GLU A 54 -7.02 15.30 -4.25
CA GLU A 54 -6.43 14.00 -4.54
C GLU A 54 -4.99 14.11 -5.07
N LYS A 55 -4.70 15.13 -5.89
CA LYS A 55 -3.33 15.35 -6.40
C LYS A 55 -2.40 15.73 -5.26
N PHE A 56 -2.87 16.59 -4.37
CA PHE A 56 -2.10 17.00 -3.20
C PHE A 56 -1.87 15.81 -2.25
N ASP A 57 -2.94 15.08 -1.91
CA ASP A 57 -2.86 13.93 -0.99
C ASP A 57 -1.93 12.82 -1.53
N THR A 58 -1.87 12.65 -2.86
CA THR A 58 -0.99 11.67 -3.50
C THR A 58 0.47 12.12 -3.53
N THR A 59 0.72 13.40 -3.83
CA THR A 59 2.08 13.95 -4.01
C THR A 59 2.74 14.29 -2.68
N TYR A 60 2.01 14.99 -1.80
CA TYR A 60 2.57 15.58 -0.59
C TYR A 60 2.07 14.90 0.69
N GLY A 61 0.86 14.34 0.68
CA GLY A 61 0.30 13.60 1.82
C GLY A 61 1.28 12.63 2.50
N PRO A 62 2.10 11.86 1.75
CA PRO A 62 3.10 10.95 2.32
C PRO A 62 4.07 11.56 3.33
N PHE A 63 4.46 12.82 3.15
CA PHE A 63 5.43 13.49 4.01
C PHE A 63 4.85 13.95 5.34
N PHE A 64 3.53 13.98 5.45
CA PHE A 64 2.82 14.52 6.61
C PHE A 64 1.98 13.47 7.33
N LYS A 65 1.63 12.37 6.65
CA LYS A 65 0.87 11.27 7.22
C LYS A 65 1.77 10.40 8.10
N PHE A 66 1.40 10.30 9.36
CA PHE A 66 2.06 9.39 10.30
C PHE A 66 1.62 7.94 10.08
N PHE A 67 0.36 7.73 9.70
CA PHE A 67 -0.20 6.41 9.47
C PHE A 67 -1.28 6.49 8.39
N SER A 68 -1.34 5.51 7.50
CA SER A 68 -2.34 5.41 6.43
C SER A 68 -2.66 3.94 6.20
N VAL A 69 -3.94 3.62 6.12
CA VAL A 69 -4.43 2.29 5.75
C VAL A 69 -5.44 2.48 4.64
N LYS A 70 -5.28 1.74 3.55
CA LYS A 70 -6.25 1.60 2.48
C LYS A 70 -6.51 0.11 2.33
N ALA A 71 -7.75 -0.31 2.46
CA ALA A 71 -8.16 -1.70 2.30
C ALA A 71 -9.36 -1.73 1.36
N GLY A 72 -9.19 -2.35 0.20
CA GLY A 72 -10.22 -2.60 -0.78
C GLY A 72 -10.23 -4.06 -1.21
N PRO A 73 -11.18 -4.46 -2.08
CA PRO A 73 -11.28 -5.83 -2.57
C PRO A 73 -10.06 -6.29 -3.38
N GLU A 74 -9.33 -5.34 -3.98
CA GLU A 74 -8.18 -5.62 -4.85
C GLU A 74 -6.85 -5.06 -4.34
N GLU A 75 -6.85 -4.25 -3.27
CA GLU A 75 -5.62 -3.60 -2.81
C GLU A 75 -5.68 -3.42 -1.29
N THR A 76 -4.64 -3.89 -0.61
CA THR A 76 -4.41 -3.56 0.80
C THR A 76 -3.08 -2.84 0.92
N LYS A 77 -3.10 -1.60 1.41
CA LYS A 77 -1.94 -0.74 1.57
C LYS A 77 -1.89 -0.16 2.96
N VAL A 78 -0.78 -0.35 3.65
CA VAL A 78 -0.54 0.16 5.00
C VAL A 78 0.78 0.92 4.98
N GLN A 79 0.76 2.17 5.42
CA GLN A 79 1.95 3.02 5.52
C GLN A 79 2.02 3.59 6.92
N ALA A 80 3.21 3.61 7.51
CA ALA A 80 3.43 4.20 8.83
C ALA A 80 4.74 4.98 8.87
N LEU A 81 4.85 5.88 9.85
CA LEU A 81 6.03 6.66 10.14
C LEU A 81 6.54 7.42 8.91
N PHE A 82 5.69 8.22 8.26
CA PHE A 82 6.06 9.00 7.06
C PHE A 82 6.57 8.11 5.90
N ARG A 83 5.91 6.98 5.68
CA ARG A 83 6.32 5.91 4.74
C ARG A 83 7.65 5.21 5.06
N MET A 84 8.21 5.39 6.25
CA MET A 84 9.34 4.53 6.65
C MET A 84 8.92 3.07 6.63
N PHE A 85 7.71 2.74 7.11
CA PHE A 85 7.12 1.43 6.92
C PHE A 85 6.07 1.49 5.81
N SER A 86 6.12 0.57 4.87
CA SER A 86 5.11 0.40 3.81
C SER A 86 4.85 -1.08 3.58
N TYR A 87 3.58 -1.45 3.57
CA TYR A 87 3.07 -2.74 3.13
C TYR A 87 2.04 -2.47 2.04
N GLU A 88 2.14 -3.15 0.91
CA GLU A 88 1.19 -3.07 -0.19
C GLU A 88 0.99 -4.46 -0.75
N GLU A 89 -0.25 -4.86 -0.87
CA GLU A 89 -0.63 -6.16 -1.40
C GLU A 89 -1.74 -5.96 -2.42
N ASP A 90 -1.48 -6.47 -3.61
CA ASP A 90 -2.44 -6.55 -4.69
C ASP A 90 -2.48 -8.00 -5.25
N PRO A 91 -3.39 -8.33 -6.20
CA PRO A 91 -3.48 -9.64 -6.81
C PRO A 91 -2.23 -10.09 -7.55
N TYR A 92 -1.26 -9.22 -7.82
CA TYR A 92 -0.08 -9.45 -8.64
C TYR A 92 1.23 -9.23 -7.87
N HIS A 93 1.23 -8.45 -6.79
CA HIS A 93 2.40 -8.02 -6.06
C HIS A 93 2.16 -8.05 -4.55
N ILE A 94 3.21 -8.35 -3.80
CA ILE A 94 3.34 -8.00 -2.38
C ILE A 94 4.61 -7.18 -2.23
N ASP A 95 4.49 -6.04 -1.58
CA ASP A 95 5.56 -5.13 -1.25
C ASP A 95 5.58 -4.90 0.25
N LEU A 96 6.73 -5.10 0.88
CA LEU A 96 6.99 -4.76 2.27
C LEU A 96 8.33 -4.04 2.35
N SER A 97 8.35 -2.86 2.94
CA SER A 97 9.59 -2.11 3.12
C SER A 97 9.63 -1.41 4.48
N LEU A 98 10.86 -1.34 5.01
CA LEU A 98 11.23 -0.51 6.13
C LEU A 98 12.42 0.34 5.70
N ALA A 99 12.19 1.56 5.20
CA ALA A 99 13.26 2.43 4.73
C ALA A 99 14.12 2.97 5.90
N PRO A 100 15.45 3.06 5.77
CA PRO A 100 16.31 2.56 4.67
C PRO A 100 16.77 1.09 4.83
N LEU A 101 16.23 0.37 5.82
CA LEU A 101 16.75 -0.91 6.31
C LEU A 101 16.54 -2.08 5.36
N PHE A 102 15.33 -2.28 4.84
CA PHE A 102 15.08 -3.38 3.90
C PHE A 102 13.86 -3.11 3.01
N ASP A 103 13.82 -3.84 1.90
CA ASP A 103 12.71 -3.95 0.97
C ASP A 103 12.52 -5.43 0.57
N TRP A 104 11.27 -5.84 0.46
CA TRP A 104 10.85 -7.17 0.07
C TRP A 104 9.72 -7.02 -0.94
N HIS A 105 9.90 -7.59 -2.12
CA HIS A 105 8.98 -7.50 -3.23
C HIS A 105 8.73 -8.91 -3.77
N VAL A 106 7.47 -9.24 -4.03
CA VAL A 106 7.07 -10.52 -4.61
C VAL A 106 6.17 -10.25 -5.79
N VAL A 107 6.59 -10.64 -7.00
CA VAL A 107 5.74 -10.68 -8.19
C VAL A 107 5.08 -12.06 -8.25
N LYS A 108 3.76 -12.08 -8.13
CA LYS A 108 2.98 -13.31 -8.06
C LYS A 108 2.59 -13.79 -9.48
N GLN A 109 3.05 -14.96 -9.92
CA GLN A 109 2.72 -15.50 -11.25
C GLN A 109 1.49 -16.42 -11.20
N ALA A 110 0.37 -15.95 -11.77
CA ALA A 110 -0.97 -16.52 -11.58
C ALA A 110 -1.27 -17.80 -12.39
N ARG A 111 -0.41 -18.82 -12.38
CA ARG A 111 -0.71 -20.08 -13.10
C ARG A 111 -1.47 -21.10 -12.27
N ASP A 112 -1.10 -21.31 -11.00
CA ASP A 112 -1.67 -22.35 -10.14
C ASP A 112 -1.73 -21.89 -8.67
N ARG A 113 -2.34 -20.73 -8.39
CA ARG A 113 -2.45 -20.27 -7.00
C ARG A 113 -3.35 -21.21 -6.19
N LEU A 114 -2.79 -21.80 -5.14
CA LEU A 114 -3.59 -22.45 -4.13
C LEU A 114 -4.43 -21.39 -3.41
N PRO A 115 -5.76 -21.61 -3.25
CA PRO A 115 -6.54 -20.78 -2.35
C PRO A 115 -5.93 -20.90 -0.94
N ASP A 116 -5.76 -19.77 -0.26
CA ASP A 116 -5.34 -19.66 1.14
C ASP A 116 -3.84 -19.86 1.48
N ALA A 117 -2.93 -19.87 0.51
CA ALA A 117 -1.50 -19.82 0.85
C ALA A 117 -1.06 -18.40 1.22
N TYR A 118 -0.70 -18.20 2.50
CA TYR A 118 -0.02 -17.00 2.96
C TYR A 118 1.46 -17.07 2.57
N GLY A 119 1.91 -16.14 1.73
CA GLY A 119 3.32 -16.00 1.32
C GLY A 119 3.61 -16.39 -0.13
N PRO A 120 4.90 -16.33 -0.55
CA PRO A 120 5.32 -16.65 -1.90
C PRO A 120 4.99 -18.11 -2.27
N GLN A 121 4.45 -18.32 -3.47
CA GLN A 121 4.14 -19.64 -4.01
C GLN A 121 5.19 -20.10 -5.05
N PRO A 122 5.30 -21.41 -5.34
CA PRO A 122 6.16 -21.90 -6.41
C PRO A 122 5.80 -21.25 -7.75
N GLY A 123 6.76 -20.55 -8.36
CA GLY A 123 6.57 -19.79 -9.61
C GLY A 123 6.56 -18.27 -9.43
N ASP A 124 6.41 -17.78 -8.19
CA ASP A 124 6.53 -16.37 -7.88
C ASP A 124 8.00 -15.91 -7.94
N ILE A 125 8.19 -14.64 -8.25
CA ILE A 125 9.50 -13.99 -8.23
C ILE A 125 9.60 -13.21 -6.92
N GLU A 126 10.52 -13.60 -6.05
CA GLU A 126 10.78 -12.95 -4.78
C GLU A 126 12.13 -12.21 -4.83
N ASP A 127 12.10 -10.92 -4.54
CA ASP A 127 13.26 -10.06 -4.34
C ASP A 127 13.28 -9.55 -2.89
N PHE A 128 14.40 -9.71 -2.22
CA PHE A 128 14.63 -9.18 -0.88
C PHE A 128 15.93 -8.40 -0.89
N ASN A 129 15.92 -7.16 -0.41
CA ASN A 129 17.14 -6.35 -0.28
C ASN A 129 17.23 -5.71 1.10
N ILE A 130 18.46 -5.55 1.56
CA ILE A 130 18.84 -4.89 2.81
C ILE A 130 19.73 -3.69 2.47
N LEU A 131 19.53 -2.60 3.20
CA LEU A 131 20.31 -1.37 3.15
C LEU A 131 20.49 -0.87 1.72
N TYR A 132 19.37 -0.66 1.00
CA TYR A 132 19.35 -0.22 -0.39
C TYR A 132 20.14 -1.13 -1.36
N GLY A 133 20.02 -2.45 -1.20
CA GLY A 133 20.64 -3.42 -2.11
C GLY A 133 22.11 -3.72 -1.83
N LEU A 134 22.64 -3.31 -0.66
CA LEU A 134 23.95 -3.74 -0.19
C LEU A 134 24.01 -5.26 -0.01
N LEU A 135 22.92 -5.87 0.43
CA LEU A 135 22.74 -7.31 0.42
C LEU A 135 21.37 -7.58 -0.18
N GLY A 136 21.27 -8.57 -1.07
CA GLY A 136 20.00 -8.92 -1.65
C GLY A 136 19.92 -10.40 -2.00
N TYR A 137 18.69 -10.88 -2.12
CA TYR A 137 18.35 -12.23 -2.48
C TYR A 137 17.28 -12.16 -3.57
N HIS A 138 17.47 -12.92 -4.62
CA HIS A 138 16.51 -13.08 -5.71
C HIS A 138 16.18 -14.56 -5.87
N HIS A 139 14.89 -14.85 -5.96
CA HIS A 139 14.35 -16.18 -6.18
C HIS A 139 13.27 -16.11 -7.26
N GLY A 140 13.63 -16.50 -8.47
CA GLY A 140 12.70 -16.72 -9.56
C GLY A 140 12.52 -18.22 -9.87
N PRO A 141 11.59 -18.55 -10.78
CA PRO A 141 11.43 -19.91 -11.30
C PRO A 141 12.67 -20.40 -12.06
N ASP A 142 13.35 -19.50 -12.77
CA ASP A 142 14.47 -19.83 -13.66
C ASP A 142 15.86 -19.49 -13.08
N ASP A 143 15.92 -18.61 -12.07
CA ASP A 143 17.19 -18.16 -11.49
C ASP A 143 17.12 -17.92 -9.98
N ARG A 144 18.23 -18.21 -9.31
CA ARG A 144 18.38 -17.97 -7.87
C ARG A 144 19.77 -17.41 -7.61
N TYR A 145 19.84 -16.23 -7.00
CA TYR A 145 21.13 -15.61 -6.70
C TYR A 145 21.08 -14.68 -5.50
N THR A 146 22.23 -14.57 -4.83
CA THR A 146 22.47 -13.60 -3.78
C THR A 146 23.28 -12.44 -4.36
N LYS A 147 22.81 -11.22 -4.14
CA LYS A 147 23.51 -9.97 -4.44
C LYS A 147 24.31 -9.58 -3.19
N LEU A 148 25.61 -9.36 -3.35
CA LEU A 148 26.51 -8.83 -2.33
C LEU A 148 27.11 -7.55 -2.89
N PHE A 149 26.89 -6.44 -2.20
CA PHE A 149 27.22 -5.10 -2.69
C PHE A 149 26.55 -4.82 -4.04
N TRP A 150 26.61 -3.58 -4.53
CA TRP A 150 25.91 -3.17 -5.76
C TRP A 150 26.34 -3.89 -7.06
N GLY A 151 27.19 -4.92 -7.00
CA GLY A 151 27.73 -5.56 -8.21
C GLY A 151 28.07 -7.05 -8.14
N LEU A 152 28.19 -7.68 -6.96
CA LEU A 152 28.59 -9.10 -6.89
C LEU A 152 27.34 -9.99 -6.82
N LYS A 153 27.18 -10.88 -7.82
CA LYS A 153 26.09 -11.85 -7.87
C LYS A 153 26.64 -13.26 -7.70
N VAL A 154 26.21 -13.96 -6.66
CA VAL A 154 26.53 -15.37 -6.42
C VAL A 154 25.32 -16.21 -6.81
N ARG A 155 25.44 -16.98 -7.89
CA ARG A 155 24.41 -17.93 -8.32
C ARG A 155 24.53 -19.22 -7.52
N LYS A 156 23.40 -19.79 -7.11
CA LYS A 156 23.33 -21.14 -6.53
C LYS A 156 23.08 -22.18 -7.59
#